data_AF-A0A367LVS0-F1
#
_entry.id   AF-A0A367LVS0-F1
#
_cell.length_a   1.000
_cell.length_b   1.000
_cell.length_c   1.000
_cell.angle_alpha   90.00
_cell.angle_beta   90.00
_cell.angle_gamma   90.00
#
_symmetry.space_group_name_H-M   'P 1'
#
loop_
_entity.id
_entity.type
_entity.pdbx_description
1 polymer ?
#
loop_
_entity_poly.entity_id
_entity_poly.type
_entity_poly.pdbx_seq_one_letter_code
_entity_poly.pdbx_strand_id
1 'polypeptide(L)'
;MSVLTVARDRLTGYLMRGEPARFADADFDQVLIHAMDMEASDVYFKTSRPVVARVHGRLVRLTTRPLQHAEVVRLCVLMYGANAEVELRKGTPLDQAFSVKVNR
;
A
#
# COMPACT_ATOMS: atom_id res chain seq x y z
N MET A 1 -13.86 0.50 11.70
CA MET A 1 -13.91 0.02 10.29
C MET A 1 -14.71 -1.28 10.30
N SER A 2 -15.85 -1.33 9.62
CA SER A 2 -16.86 -2.39 9.76
C SER A 2 -16.53 -3.63 8.92
N VAL A 3 -16.87 -4.81 9.43
CA VAL A 3 -16.75 -6.13 8.76
C VAL A 3 -17.46 -6.15 7.41
N LEU A 4 -18.51 -5.33 7.23
CA LEU A 4 -19.28 -5.21 6.00
C LEU A 4 -18.44 -4.72 4.80
N THR A 5 -17.48 -3.83 5.03
CA THR A 5 -16.56 -3.37 3.98
C THR A 5 -15.64 -4.50 3.52
N VAL A 6 -15.30 -5.42 4.44
CA VAL A 6 -14.43 -6.57 4.15
C VAL A 6 -15.06 -7.54 3.17
N ALA A 7 -16.30 -7.92 3.43
CA ALA A 7 -17.07 -8.82 2.59
C ALA A 7 -17.32 -8.25 1.20
N ARG A 8 -17.52 -6.93 1.10
CA ARG A 8 -17.84 -6.26 -0.16
C ARG A 8 -16.66 -6.28 -1.14
N ASP A 9 -15.44 -6.04 -0.70
CA ASP A 9 -14.29 -6.05 -1.62
C ASP A 9 -13.85 -7.46 -2.03
N ARG A 10 -14.13 -8.47 -1.19
CA ARG A 10 -13.95 -9.88 -1.58
C ARG A 10 -14.85 -10.26 -2.76
N LEU A 11 -16.08 -9.73 -2.79
CA LEU A 11 -17.02 -9.96 -3.89
C LEU A 11 -16.60 -9.25 -5.18
N THR A 12 -15.88 -8.14 -5.09
CA THR A 12 -15.48 -7.33 -6.26
C THR A 12 -14.11 -7.71 -6.82
N GLY A 13 -13.34 -8.58 -6.15
CA GLY A 13 -12.10 -9.15 -6.69
C GLY A 13 -10.86 -8.25 -6.62
N TYR A 14 -10.88 -7.15 -5.86
CA TYR A 14 -9.75 -6.20 -5.80
C TYR A 14 -8.62 -6.62 -4.86
N LEU A 15 -8.84 -7.65 -4.03
CA LEU A 15 -7.85 -8.08 -3.05
C LEU A 15 -6.71 -8.83 -3.72
N MET A 16 -5.47 -8.52 -3.32
CA MET A 16 -4.30 -9.24 -3.79
C MET A 16 -4.35 -10.71 -3.35
N ARG A 17 -3.84 -11.59 -4.20
CA ARG A 17 -3.65 -13.00 -3.85
C ARG A 17 -2.35 -13.17 -3.05
N GLY A 18 -2.37 -14.04 -2.05
CA GLY A 18 -1.17 -14.34 -1.26
C GLY A 18 -0.72 -13.18 -0.36
N GLU A 19 -1.66 -12.38 0.16
CA GLU A 19 -1.34 -11.30 1.11
C GLU A 19 -0.47 -11.82 2.27
N PRO A 20 0.73 -11.25 2.48
CA PRO A 20 1.65 -11.74 3.49
C PRO A 20 1.18 -11.35 4.90
N ALA A 21 1.48 -12.22 5.87
CA ALA A 21 1.20 -11.96 7.28
C ALA A 21 1.91 -10.68 7.79
N ARG A 22 3.07 -10.36 7.22
CA ARG A 22 3.86 -9.14 7.46
C ARG A 22 4.52 -8.71 6.15
N PHE A 23 4.43 -7.43 5.80
CA PHE A 23 5.04 -6.88 4.58
C PHE A 23 6.54 -6.70 4.77
N ALA A 24 7.31 -7.29 3.87
CA ALA A 24 8.70 -6.95 3.58
C ALA A 24 8.79 -6.08 2.32
N ASP A 25 10.00 -5.66 1.94
CA ASP A 25 10.21 -4.70 0.85
C ASP A 25 9.69 -5.25 -0.49
N ALA A 26 9.99 -6.50 -0.81
CA ALA A 26 9.51 -7.15 -2.04
C ALA A 26 7.97 -7.31 -2.08
N ASP A 27 7.32 -7.41 -0.92
CA ASP A 27 5.87 -7.53 -0.86
C ASP A 27 5.18 -6.20 -1.20
N PHE A 28 5.81 -5.06 -0.92
CA PHE A 28 5.28 -3.75 -1.32
C PHE A 28 5.33 -3.56 -2.82
N ASP A 29 6.38 -4.05 -3.48
CA ASP A 29 6.44 -4.07 -4.95
C ASP A 29 5.28 -4.90 -5.53
N GLN A 30 4.97 -6.06 -4.93
CA GLN A 30 3.82 -6.88 -5.34
C GLN A 30 2.48 -6.15 -5.15
N VAL A 31 2.33 -5.36 -4.08
CA VAL A 31 1.13 -4.53 -3.89
C VAL A 31 1.00 -3.49 -5.00
N LEU A 32 2.10 -2.85 -5.40
CA LEU A 32 2.11 -1.84 -6.46
C LEU A 32 1.85 -2.46 -7.84
N ILE A 33 2.41 -3.63 -8.13
CA ILE A 33 2.13 -4.40 -9.35
C ILE A 33 0.65 -4.79 -9.40
N HIS A 34 0.11 -5.32 -8.29
CA HIS A 34 -1.32 -5.65 -8.20
C HIS A 34 -2.21 -4.42 -8.36
N ALA A 35 -1.84 -3.27 -7.79
CA ALA A 35 -2.57 -2.02 -7.99
C ALA A 35 -2.58 -1.57 -9.45
N MET A 36 -1.44 -1.72 -10.15
CA MET A 36 -1.31 -1.44 -11.58
C MET A 36 -2.21 -2.37 -12.41
N ASP A 37 -2.24 -3.67 -12.12
CA ASP A 37 -3.10 -4.64 -12.80
C ASP A 37 -4.59 -4.34 -12.61
N MET A 38 -4.96 -3.70 -11.50
CA MET A 38 -6.32 -3.22 -11.23
C MET A 38 -6.61 -1.82 -11.81
N GLU A 39 -5.71 -1.25 -12.61
CA GLU A 39 -5.82 0.09 -13.20
C GLU A 39 -6.03 1.19 -12.13
N ALA A 40 -5.36 1.06 -10.98
CA ALA A 40 -5.44 2.06 -9.94
C ALA A 40 -4.71 3.35 -10.33
N SER A 41 -5.35 4.50 -10.11
CA SER A 41 -4.75 5.83 -10.29
C SER A 41 -3.91 6.26 -9.09
N ASP A 42 -4.31 5.83 -7.88
CA ASP A 42 -3.68 6.20 -6.62
C ASP A 42 -3.65 5.00 -5.67
N VAL A 43 -2.60 4.91 -4.85
CA VAL A 43 -2.47 3.90 -3.79
C VAL A 43 -2.16 4.58 -2.46
N TYR A 44 -2.87 4.19 -1.42
CA TYR A 44 -2.80 4.76 -0.08
C TYR A 44 -2.30 3.71 0.92
N PHE A 45 -1.16 4.00 1.52
CA PHE A 45 -0.58 3.24 2.62
C PHE A 45 -0.73 4.06 3.91
N LYS A 46 -1.43 3.51 4.91
CA LYS A 46 -1.67 4.20 6.17
C LYS A 46 -1.65 3.26 7.37
N THR A 47 -1.01 3.70 8.44
CA THR A 47 -0.96 2.97 9.71
C THR A 47 -2.36 2.66 10.21
N SER A 48 -2.56 1.43 10.68
CA SER A 48 -3.83 0.92 11.19
C SER A 48 -4.97 0.93 10.16
N ARG A 49 -4.63 0.96 8.86
CA ARG A 49 -5.57 0.83 7.75
C ARG A 49 -5.04 -0.19 6.73
N PRO A 50 -5.91 -0.95 6.05
CA PRO A 50 -5.49 -1.72 4.90
C PRO A 50 -4.98 -0.79 3.79
N VAL A 51 -4.18 -1.34 2.88
CA VAL A 51 -3.86 -0.68 1.62
C VAL A 51 -5.16 -0.46 0.84
N VAL A 52 -5.38 0.79 0.45
CA VAL A 52 -6.53 1.22 -0.35
C VAL A 52 -6.00 1.77 -1.66
N ALA A 53 -6.71 1.53 -2.76
CA ALA A 53 -6.42 2.13 -4.05
C ALA A 53 -7.64 2.85 -4.60
N ARG A 54 -7.41 3.82 -5.48
CA ARG A 54 -8.45 4.46 -6.29
C ARG A 54 -8.48 3.81 -7.66
N VAL A 55 -9.52 3.03 -7.94
CA VAL A 55 -9.75 2.36 -9.22
C VAL A 55 -10.97 2.98 -9.88
N HIS A 56 -10.78 3.61 -11.05
CA HIS A 56 -11.84 4.35 -11.78
C HIS A 56 -12.67 5.29 -10.88
N GLY A 57 -12.00 6.05 -10.01
CA GLY A 57 -12.64 6.99 -9.09
C GLY A 57 -13.24 6.38 -7.81
N ARG A 58 -13.17 5.06 -7.63
CA ARG A 58 -13.69 4.36 -6.43
C ARG A 58 -12.55 3.93 -5.52
N LEU A 59 -12.69 4.19 -4.21
CA LEU A 59 -11.76 3.69 -3.21
C LEU A 59 -12.09 2.23 -2.88
N VAL A 60 -11.13 1.34 -3.13
CA VAL A 60 -11.23 -0.12 -2.94
C VAL A 60 -10.05 -0.60 -2.11
N ARG A 61 -10.22 -1.68 -1.33
CA ARG A 61 -9.10 -2.26 -0.59
C ARG A 61 -8.36 -3.27 -1.46
N LEU A 62 -7.03 -3.20 -1.39
CA LEU A 62 -6.13 -4.18 -2.03
C LEU A 62 -5.69 -5.27 -1.04
N THR A 63 -5.79 -5.00 0.26
CA THR A 63 -5.39 -5.92 1.34
C THR A 63 -6.52 -6.07 2.34
N THR A 64 -6.53 -7.19 3.07
CA THR A 64 -7.54 -7.48 4.08
C THR A 64 -7.15 -6.92 5.43
N ARG A 65 -5.87 -6.99 5.79
CA ARG A 65 -5.40 -6.59 7.12
C ARG A 65 -4.94 -5.12 7.14
N PRO A 66 -5.01 -4.47 8.31
CA PRO A 66 -4.36 -3.18 8.52
C PRO A 66 -2.83 -3.27 8.49
N LEU A 67 -2.18 -2.24 7.95
CA LEU A 67 -0.74 -2.05 8.06
C LEU A 67 -0.34 -1.65 9.47
N GLN A 68 0.75 -2.23 9.97
CA GLN A 68 1.39 -1.81 11.21
C GLN A 68 2.26 -0.57 10.97
N HIS A 69 2.50 0.19 12.04
CA HIS A 69 3.32 1.41 11.96
C HIS A 69 4.72 1.12 11.38
N ALA A 70 5.37 0.04 11.84
CA ALA A 70 6.69 -0.36 11.37
C ALA A 70 6.71 -0.69 9.86
N GLU A 71 5.60 -1.16 9.29
CA GLU A 71 5.49 -1.46 7.86
C GLU A 71 5.40 -0.17 7.04
N VAL A 72 4.66 0.82 7.52
CA VAL A 72 4.57 2.14 6.88
C VAL A 72 5.91 2.87 6.97
N VAL A 73 6.60 2.82 8.11
CA VAL A 73 7.95 3.40 8.25
C VAL A 73 8.92 2.72 7.29
N ARG A 74 8.88 1.39 7.19
CA ARG A 74 9.70 0.63 6.24
C ARG A 74 9.42 1.03 4.78
N LEU A 75 8.15 1.23 4.41
CA LEU A 75 7.79 1.74 3.08
C LEU A 75 8.37 3.14 2.83
N CYS A 76 8.30 4.05 3.80
CA CYS A 76 8.91 5.37 3.67
C CYS A 76 10.43 5.27 3.46
N VAL A 77 11.11 4.37 4.18
CA VAL A 77 12.54 4.12 4.01
C VAL A 77 12.85 3.48 2.65
N LEU A 78 12.01 2.55 2.18
CA LEU A 78 12.15 1.94 0.86
C LEU A 78 12.04 2.98 -0.26
N MET A 79 11.09 3.91 -0.13
CA MET A 79 10.85 4.93 -1.14
C MET A 79 11.89 6.04 -1.08
N TYR A 80 12.21 6.58 0.10
CA TYR A 80 13.02 7.80 0.26
C TYR A 80 14.47 7.55 0.70
N GLY A 81 14.74 6.40 1.33
CA GLY A 81 16.04 6.07 1.91
C GLY A 81 16.08 6.21 3.44
N ALA A 82 17.25 5.93 4.02
CA ALA A 82 17.43 5.78 5.47
C ALA A 82 17.00 7.00 6.32
N ASN A 83 17.00 8.21 5.73
CA ASN A 83 16.67 9.45 6.42
C ASN A 83 15.17 9.79 6.44
N ALA A 84 14.31 8.94 5.85
CA ALA A 84 12.88 9.21 5.71
C ALA A 84 12.20 9.57 7.04
N GLU A 85 12.47 8.79 8.09
CA GLU A 85 11.85 9.00 9.40
C GLU A 85 12.28 10.31 10.05
N VAL A 86 13.55 10.71 9.88
CA VAL A 86 14.08 11.97 10.43
C VAL A 86 13.39 13.16 9.79
N GLU A 87 13.25 13.16 8.47
CA GLU A 87 12.57 14.24 7.74
C GLU A 87 11.08 14.32 8.07
N LEU A 88 10.41 13.18 8.18
CA LEU A 88 9.01 13.13 8.62
C LEU A 88 8.83 13.69 10.04
N ARG A 89 9.76 13.38 10.97
CA ARG A 89 9.72 13.91 12.34
C ARG A 89 9.98 15.42 12.41
N LYS A 90 10.73 15.99 11.47
CA LYS A 90 10.88 17.44 11.32
C LYS A 90 9.61 18.12 10.82
N GLY A 91 8.63 17.35 10.34
CA GLY A 91 7.43 17.85 9.67
C GLY A 91 7.64 18.16 8.19
N THR A 92 8.76 17.73 7.61
CA THR A 92 9.04 17.91 6.18
C THR A 92 8.30 16.83 5.37
N PRO A 93 7.47 17.20 4.38
CA PRO A 93 6.88 16.20 3.49
C PRO A 93 7.96 15.56 2.61
N LEU A 94 7.82 14.25 2.38
CA LEU A 94 8.66 13.51 1.43
C LEU A 94 7.96 13.46 0.08
N ASP A 95 8.58 14.02 -0.95
CA ASP A 95 8.05 14.00 -2.32
C ASP A 95 9.15 13.59 -3.29
N GLN A 96 9.05 12.37 -3.81
CA GLN A 96 9.95 11.86 -4.83
C GLN A 96 9.28 10.78 -5.66
N ALA A 97 9.79 10.61 -6.88
CA ALA A 97 9.41 9.50 -7.73
C ALA A 97 9.93 8.18 -7.15
N PHE A 98 9.10 7.14 -7.23
CA PHE A 98 9.46 5.75 -6.94
C PHE A 98 9.10 4.90 -8.16
N SER A 99 9.93 3.90 -8.48
CA SER A 99 9.72 3.05 -9.65
C SER A 99 9.96 1.60 -9.29
N VAL A 100 8.98 0.75 -9.64
CA VAL A 100 9.07 -0.70 -9.48
C VAL A 100 9.39 -1.31 -10.84
N LYS A 101 10.32 -2.28 -10.86
CA LYS A 101 10.61 -3.05 -12.06
C LYS A 101 9.68 -4.25 -12.14
N VAL A 102 8.89 -4.31 -13.20
CA VAL A 102 8.04 -5.47 -13.51
C VAL A 102 8.86 -6.45 -14.34
N ASN A 103 9.32 -7.54 -13.71
CA ASN A 103 9.89 -8.66 -14.45
C ASN A 103 8.73 -9.57 -14.87
N ARG A 104 8.51 -9.64 -16.19
CA ARG A 104 7.45 -10.43 -16.81
C ARG A 104 8.01 -11.70 -17.42
#